data_AF-A0A544U9G7-F1
#
_entry.id   AF-A0A544U9G7-F1
#
_cell.length_a   1.000
_cell.length_b   1.000
_cell.length_c   1.000
_cell.angle_alpha   90.00
_cell.angle_beta   90.00
_cell.angle_gamma   90.00
#
_symmetry.space_group_name_H-M   'P 1'
#
loop_
_entity.id
_entity.type
_entity.pdbx_description
1 polymer ?
#
loop_
_entity_poly.entity_id
_entity_poly.type
_entity_poly.pdbx_seq_one_letter_code
_entity_poly.pdbx_strand_id
1 'polypeptide(L)'
;MSNDMLLVESEPKENRGRKIWFIVVLLLLVATCVIVYYFLFKKDLNFEAYKTVIDKTAENSLGRLTLNEIIIDDNQILLNATFKPVKGLNFDYRIFFFPQVFVNGKEFTVRNGGQTIQQSDKTYTIYSSVKLSELPDDKILNLDIRYNDWNGEKKIDVPWEFQVEASQEQLQEDRKVFPVEKKVKLLDGQEITIEEVVSTPISTTIYFHSEKSLLNEALHFKIHSVTGESWPFNVAYPLNEEYTKWGVRLDALYLTGKSYELIPVAANGSELGSAVKIGD
;
A
#
# COMPACT_ATOMS: atom_id res chain seq x y z
N MET A 1 -21.30 61.10 -46.03
CA MET A 1 -20.94 60.34 -44.82
C MET A 1 -21.38 58.91 -45.05
N SER A 2 -20.43 57.98 -45.02
CA SER A 2 -20.61 56.57 -45.37
C SER A 2 -21.29 55.81 -44.23
N ASN A 3 -22.24 54.94 -44.58
CA ASN A 3 -22.68 53.83 -43.75
C ASN A 3 -21.86 52.61 -44.15
N ASP A 4 -21.18 51.96 -43.20
CA ASP A 4 -20.69 50.60 -43.40
C ASP A 4 -21.12 49.70 -42.24
N MET A 5 -21.62 48.55 -42.65
CA MET A 5 -22.35 47.51 -41.94
C MET A 5 -21.34 46.40 -41.61
N LEU A 6 -21.16 46.05 -40.33
CA LEU A 6 -20.38 44.86 -39.96
C LEU A 6 -21.34 43.71 -39.62
N LEU A 7 -21.43 42.79 -40.58
CA LEU A 7 -22.00 41.46 -40.47
C LEU A 7 -21.19 40.63 -39.47
N VAL A 8 -21.86 40.04 -38.48
CA VAL A 8 -21.32 38.93 -37.69
C VAL A 8 -21.80 37.63 -38.32
N GLU A 9 -20.87 36.93 -38.94
CA GLU A 9 -21.06 35.63 -39.57
C GLU A 9 -21.26 34.55 -38.49
N SER A 10 -22.42 33.90 -38.48
CA SER A 10 -22.72 32.78 -37.59
C SER A 10 -22.18 31.47 -38.19
N GLU A 11 -21.37 30.72 -37.43
CA GLU A 11 -20.91 29.38 -37.83
C GLU A 11 -22.06 28.44 -38.25
N PRO A 12 -21.86 27.56 -39.25
CA PRO A 12 -22.90 26.69 -39.77
C PRO A 12 -23.28 25.57 -38.78
N LYS A 13 -24.60 25.42 -38.56
CA LYS A 13 -25.26 24.46 -37.65
C LYS A 13 -24.91 22.97 -37.86
N GLU A 14 -24.33 22.62 -39.01
CA GLU A 14 -24.12 21.23 -39.43
C GLU A 14 -23.00 20.49 -38.65
N ASN A 15 -22.02 21.24 -38.12
CA ASN A 15 -20.84 20.65 -37.46
C ASN A 15 -21.03 20.37 -35.95
N ARG A 16 -22.13 20.85 -35.34
CA ARG A 16 -22.40 20.68 -33.90
C ARG A 16 -22.84 19.26 -33.57
N GLY A 17 -23.69 18.66 -34.39
CA GLY A 17 -24.20 17.30 -34.18
C GLY A 17 -23.10 16.24 -34.27
N ARG A 18 -22.18 16.40 -35.23
CA ARG A 18 -21.05 15.48 -35.41
C ARG A 18 -20.06 15.56 -34.25
N LYS A 19 -19.74 16.76 -33.75
CA LYS A 19 -18.89 16.95 -32.56
C LYS A 19 -19.52 16.37 -31.29
N ILE A 20 -20.83 16.56 -31.08
CA ILE A 20 -21.54 15.99 -29.93
C ILE A 20 -21.56 14.45 -30.02
N TRP A 21 -21.80 13.88 -31.21
CA TRP A 21 -21.77 12.44 -31.41
C TRP A 21 -20.37 11.84 -31.19
N PHE A 22 -19.32 12.53 -31.65
CA PHE A 22 -17.93 12.15 -31.35
C PHE A 22 -17.62 12.20 -29.85
N ILE A 23 -18.09 13.21 -29.11
CA ILE A 23 -17.90 13.32 -27.66
C ILE A 23 -18.64 12.19 -26.93
N VAL A 24 -19.88 11.87 -27.33
CA VAL A 24 -20.66 10.78 -26.72
C VAL A 24 -20.01 9.42 -27.00
N VAL A 25 -19.54 9.18 -28.22
CA VAL A 25 -18.81 7.95 -28.57
C VAL A 25 -17.49 7.85 -27.81
N LEU A 26 -16.74 8.96 -27.68
CA LEU A 26 -15.51 9.00 -26.89
C LEU A 26 -15.77 8.74 -25.40
N LEU A 27 -16.82 9.32 -24.82
CA LEU A 27 -17.21 9.07 -23.42
C LEU A 27 -17.68 7.63 -23.21
N LEU A 28 -18.40 7.02 -24.16
CA LEU A 28 -18.75 5.60 -24.13
C LEU A 28 -17.51 4.70 -24.28
N LEU A 29 -16.54 5.07 -25.11
CA LEU A 29 -15.25 4.38 -25.24
C LEU A 29 -14.40 4.50 -23.97
N VAL A 30 -14.36 5.68 -23.33
CA VAL A 30 -13.67 5.87 -22.04
C VAL A 30 -14.40 5.10 -20.94
N ALA A 31 -15.73 5.14 -20.86
CA ALA A 31 -16.49 4.37 -19.88
C ALA A 31 -16.34 2.87 -20.08
N THR A 32 -16.35 2.37 -21.32
CA THR A 32 -16.09 0.95 -21.62
C THR A 32 -14.64 0.59 -21.37
N CYS A 33 -13.65 1.44 -21.66
CA CYS A 33 -12.26 1.21 -21.27
C CYS A 33 -12.07 1.23 -19.75
N VAL A 34 -12.78 2.09 -19.00
CA VAL A 34 -12.74 2.12 -17.52
C VAL A 34 -13.45 0.88 -16.95
N ILE A 35 -14.57 0.45 -17.53
CA ILE A 35 -15.28 -0.78 -17.13
C ILE A 35 -14.42 -2.00 -17.48
N VAL A 36 -13.84 -2.08 -18.67
CA VAL A 36 -12.96 -3.15 -19.12
C VAL A 36 -11.65 -3.13 -18.31
N TYR A 37 -11.12 -1.98 -17.93
CA TYR A 37 -10.00 -1.86 -16.98
C TYR A 37 -10.42 -2.34 -15.58
N TYR A 38 -11.59 -1.94 -15.10
CA TYR A 38 -12.17 -2.37 -13.82
C TYR A 38 -12.45 -3.89 -13.79
N PHE A 39 -12.81 -4.49 -14.93
CA PHE A 39 -13.06 -5.92 -15.07
C PHE A 39 -11.80 -6.74 -15.40
N LEU A 40 -10.84 -6.21 -16.17
CA LEU A 40 -9.58 -6.90 -16.50
C LEU A 40 -8.62 -6.94 -15.31
N PHE A 41 -8.66 -5.94 -14.42
CA PHE A 41 -7.83 -5.88 -13.22
C PHE A 41 -8.49 -6.47 -11.96
N LYS A 42 -9.78 -6.86 -12.04
CA LYS A 42 -10.31 -7.90 -11.15
C LYS A 42 -9.87 -9.27 -11.66
N LYS A 43 -8.57 -9.58 -11.55
CA LYS A 43 -8.27 -10.92 -11.05
C LYS A 43 -8.96 -10.98 -9.71
N ASP A 44 -9.81 -11.98 -9.48
CA ASP A 44 -10.34 -12.25 -8.14
C ASP A 44 -9.13 -12.51 -7.23
N LEU A 45 -8.61 -11.45 -6.62
CA LEU A 45 -7.56 -11.49 -5.62
C LEU A 45 -8.20 -12.18 -4.41
N ASN A 46 -8.07 -13.50 -4.40
CA ASN A 46 -8.54 -14.33 -3.32
C ASN A 46 -7.40 -14.50 -2.33
N PHE A 47 -7.54 -13.84 -1.19
CA PHE A 47 -6.58 -13.92 -0.09
C PHE A 47 -7.07 -14.82 1.06
N GLU A 48 -8.14 -15.59 0.88
CA GLU A 48 -8.71 -16.44 1.93
C GLU A 48 -7.69 -17.40 2.54
N ALA A 49 -6.79 -17.95 1.73
CA ALA A 49 -5.73 -18.86 2.18
C ALA A 49 -4.68 -18.18 3.08
N TYR A 50 -4.61 -16.85 3.08
CA TYR A 50 -3.59 -16.08 3.82
C TYR A 50 -4.17 -15.36 5.05
N LYS A 51 -5.48 -15.45 5.26
CA LYS A 51 -6.17 -14.79 6.36
C LYS A 51 -6.22 -15.69 7.58
N THR A 52 -5.98 -15.09 8.74
CA THR A 52 -6.44 -15.64 10.02
C THR A 52 -7.76 -14.95 10.40
N VAL A 53 -8.84 -15.72 10.47
CA VAL A 53 -10.15 -15.24 10.96
C VAL A 53 -10.14 -15.22 12.48
N ILE A 54 -10.53 -14.09 13.07
CA ILE A 54 -10.46 -13.81 14.50
C ILE A 54 -11.86 -13.66 15.12
N ASP A 55 -12.69 -12.77 14.56
CA ASP A 55 -14.04 -12.43 15.02
C ASP A 55 -14.17 -12.14 16.53
N LYS A 56 -13.15 -11.50 17.11
CA LYS A 56 -13.13 -11.13 18.53
C LYS A 56 -13.57 -9.69 18.72
N THR A 57 -14.32 -9.44 19.78
CA THR A 57 -14.87 -8.12 20.08
C THR A 57 -14.35 -7.60 21.42
N ALA A 58 -13.95 -6.33 21.44
CA ALA A 58 -13.67 -5.56 22.64
C ALA A 58 -14.58 -4.31 22.67
N GLU A 59 -14.89 -3.82 23.88
CA GLU A 59 -15.75 -2.67 24.09
C GLU A 59 -15.11 -1.69 25.10
N ASN A 60 -15.32 -0.40 24.87
CA ASN A 60 -14.96 0.67 25.80
C ASN A 60 -16.00 1.82 25.71
N SER A 61 -15.69 2.96 26.32
CA SER A 61 -16.57 4.14 26.32
C SER A 61 -16.83 4.75 24.93
N LEU A 62 -15.99 4.46 23.93
CA LEU A 62 -16.12 4.95 22.56
C LEU A 62 -16.99 4.01 21.70
N GLY A 63 -17.05 2.73 22.03
CA GLY A 63 -17.90 1.77 21.36
C GLY A 63 -17.31 0.38 21.28
N ARG A 64 -17.82 -0.37 20.32
CA ARG A 64 -17.45 -1.76 20.07
C ARG A 64 -16.52 -1.85 18.87
N LEU A 65 -15.37 -2.48 19.07
CA LEU A 65 -14.43 -2.82 18.01
C LEU A 65 -14.34 -4.34 17.90
N THR A 66 -14.64 -4.87 16.72
CA THR A 66 -14.53 -6.30 16.41
C THR A 66 -13.35 -6.48 15.46
N LEU A 67 -12.29 -7.16 15.90
CA LEU A 67 -11.19 -7.58 15.04
C LEU A 67 -11.64 -8.81 14.25
N ASN A 68 -11.79 -8.64 12.94
CA ASN A 68 -12.36 -9.66 12.06
C ASN A 68 -11.26 -10.58 11.52
N GLU A 69 -10.24 -10.00 10.89
CA GLU A 69 -9.23 -10.75 10.12
C GLU A 69 -7.85 -10.12 10.28
N ILE A 70 -6.83 -10.97 10.18
CA ILE A 70 -5.42 -10.60 10.17
C ILE A 70 -4.73 -11.27 8.98
N ILE A 71 -3.85 -10.54 8.31
CA ILE A 71 -2.88 -11.11 7.37
C ILE A 71 -1.48 -10.63 7.77
N ILE A 72 -0.52 -11.55 7.80
CA ILE A 72 0.90 -11.24 8.05
C ILE A 72 1.63 -11.40 6.73
N ASP A 73 2.00 -10.29 6.10
CA ASP A 73 2.57 -10.26 4.75
C ASP A 73 3.96 -9.63 4.75
N ASP A 74 4.98 -10.48 4.72
CA ASP A 74 6.38 -10.06 4.81
C ASP A 74 6.54 -9.14 6.03
N ASN A 75 7.17 -7.96 5.95
CA ASN A 75 7.33 -7.09 7.11
C ASN A 75 6.06 -6.27 7.51
N GLN A 76 4.87 -6.66 7.06
CA GLN A 76 3.64 -5.88 7.33
C GLN A 76 2.50 -6.74 7.86
N ILE A 77 1.89 -6.30 8.96
CA ILE A 77 0.62 -6.87 9.46
C ILE A 77 -0.53 -6.03 8.93
N LEU A 78 -1.50 -6.68 8.28
CA LEU A 78 -2.74 -6.08 7.80
C LEU A 78 -3.89 -6.52 8.72
N LEU A 79 -4.67 -5.56 9.19
CA LEU A 79 -5.75 -5.77 10.14
C LEU A 79 -7.06 -5.24 9.57
N ASN A 80 -8.12 -6.04 9.68
CA ASN A 80 -9.48 -5.65 9.33
C ASN A 80 -10.36 -5.73 10.57
N ALA A 81 -10.95 -4.59 10.96
CA ALA A 81 -11.85 -4.52 12.10
C ALA A 81 -13.17 -3.82 11.74
N THR A 82 -14.21 -4.07 12.52
CA THR A 82 -15.49 -3.38 12.46
C THR A 82 -15.69 -2.54 13.71
N PHE A 83 -15.88 -1.25 13.53
CA PHE A 83 -16.16 -0.31 14.60
C PHE A 83 -17.63 0.12 14.58
N LYS A 84 -18.26 0.05 15.76
CA LYS A 84 -19.61 0.55 16.02
C LYS A 84 -19.56 1.52 17.20
N PRO A 85 -19.59 2.84 16.94
CA PRO A 85 -19.51 3.83 18.00
C PRO A 85 -20.73 3.81 18.91
N VAL A 86 -20.55 4.25 20.16
CA VAL A 86 -21.68 4.54 21.06
C VAL A 86 -22.57 5.65 20.50
N LYS A 87 -23.85 5.65 20.91
CA LYS A 87 -24.81 6.68 20.46
C LYS A 87 -24.33 8.08 20.88
N GLY A 88 -24.24 8.99 19.91
CA GLY A 88 -23.88 10.38 20.15
C GLY A 88 -22.38 10.66 20.08
N LEU A 89 -21.52 9.64 19.92
CA LEU A 89 -20.12 9.87 19.59
C LEU A 89 -20.02 10.49 18.19
N ASN A 90 -19.32 11.62 18.08
CA ASN A 90 -19.00 12.21 16.80
C ASN A 90 -17.85 11.43 16.16
N PHE A 91 -18.18 10.49 15.27
CA PHE A 91 -17.23 9.65 14.56
C PHE A 91 -17.56 9.63 13.06
N ASP A 92 -16.54 9.76 12.21
CA ASP A 92 -16.65 9.68 10.76
C ASP A 92 -15.39 9.06 10.13
N TYR A 93 -15.41 8.92 8.81
CA TYR A 93 -14.35 8.25 8.05
C TYR A 93 -12.98 8.94 8.08
N ARG A 94 -12.89 10.17 8.61
CA ARG A 94 -11.62 10.91 8.78
C ARG A 94 -10.91 10.55 10.07
N ILE A 95 -11.51 9.72 10.91
CA ILE A 95 -10.90 9.23 12.13
C ILE A 95 -10.25 7.88 11.87
N PHE A 96 -8.99 7.76 12.26
CA PHE A 96 -8.15 6.59 12.12
C PHE A 96 -7.77 6.05 13.50
N PHE A 97 -7.79 4.73 13.64
CA PHE A 97 -7.21 4.05 14.78
C PHE A 97 -5.92 3.37 14.32
N PHE A 98 -4.80 3.78 14.92
CA PHE A 98 -3.50 3.17 14.67
C PHE A 98 -3.20 2.18 15.80
N PRO A 99 -3.15 0.88 15.51
CA PRO A 99 -2.86 -0.10 16.54
C PRO A 99 -1.38 -0.10 16.89
N GLN A 100 -1.10 -0.36 18.17
CA GLN A 100 0.18 -0.87 18.61
C GLN A 100 0.13 -2.39 18.54
N VAL A 101 1.20 -3.02 18.02
CA VAL A 101 1.28 -4.48 17.91
C VAL A 101 2.59 -4.98 18.51
N PHE A 102 2.47 -5.95 19.42
CA PHE A 102 3.58 -6.76 19.90
C PHE A 102 3.51 -8.14 19.26
N VAL A 103 4.62 -8.58 18.68
CA VAL A 103 4.78 -9.90 18.07
C VAL A 103 5.63 -10.74 19.01
N ASN A 104 5.09 -11.86 19.49
CA ASN A 104 5.74 -12.73 20.47
C ASN A 104 6.27 -11.95 21.70
N GLY A 105 5.53 -10.92 22.12
CA GLY A 105 5.87 -10.08 23.27
C GLY A 105 6.88 -8.94 23.01
N LYS A 106 7.38 -8.77 21.77
CA LYS A 106 8.28 -7.69 21.38
C LYS A 106 7.62 -6.73 20.40
N GLU A 107 7.89 -5.43 20.55
CA GLU A 107 7.43 -4.39 19.63
C GLU A 107 8.43 -4.22 18.49
N PHE A 108 7.92 -4.29 17.25
CA PHE A 108 8.71 -4.11 16.02
C PHE A 108 8.15 -3.00 15.13
N THR A 109 7.12 -2.29 15.58
CA THR A 109 6.38 -1.31 14.77
C THR A 109 7.28 -0.14 14.38
N VAL A 110 7.45 0.09 13.07
CA VAL A 110 8.17 1.25 12.53
C VAL A 110 7.22 2.28 11.92
N ARG A 111 6.06 1.84 11.43
CA ARG A 111 5.07 2.74 10.82
C ARG A 111 3.68 2.15 10.82
N ASN A 112 2.71 2.99 11.15
CA ASN A 112 1.29 2.67 11.02
C ASN A 112 0.65 3.34 9.80
N GLY A 113 -0.29 2.65 9.19
CA GLY A 113 -1.22 3.14 8.19
C GLY A 113 -2.64 2.77 8.59
N GLY A 114 -3.62 3.52 8.09
CA GLY A 114 -5.01 3.28 8.43
C GLY A 114 -5.98 3.90 7.44
N GLN A 115 -7.15 3.27 7.31
CA GLN A 115 -8.27 3.76 6.55
C GLN A 115 -9.58 3.37 7.24
N THR A 116 -10.50 4.33 7.33
CA THR A 116 -11.84 4.09 7.84
C THR A 116 -12.84 4.22 6.70
N ILE A 117 -13.71 3.23 6.54
CA ILE A 117 -14.74 3.19 5.51
C ILE A 117 -16.09 3.01 6.19
N GLN A 118 -17.02 3.92 5.96
CA GLN A 118 -18.39 3.78 6.45
C GLN A 118 -19.14 2.75 5.60
N GLN A 119 -19.69 1.72 6.25
CA GLN A 119 -20.47 0.67 5.60
C GLN A 119 -21.98 0.96 5.63
N SER A 120 -22.48 1.47 6.76
CA SER A 120 -23.89 1.83 6.97
C SER A 120 -24.02 2.91 8.05
N ASP A 121 -25.24 3.24 8.49
CA ASP A 121 -25.42 4.17 9.61
C ASP A 121 -24.69 3.64 10.85
N LYS A 122 -23.64 4.37 11.25
CA LYS A 122 -22.79 4.10 12.42
C LYS A 122 -22.16 2.70 12.46
N THR A 123 -21.80 2.14 11.32
CA THR A 123 -20.91 0.98 11.24
C THR A 123 -19.78 1.28 10.27
N TYR A 124 -18.55 1.08 10.72
CA TYR A 124 -17.33 1.41 9.98
C TYR A 124 -16.43 0.19 9.89
N THR A 125 -15.81 0.00 8.74
CA THR A 125 -14.66 -0.88 8.59
C THR A 125 -13.40 -0.07 8.85
N ILE A 126 -12.53 -0.59 9.70
CA ILE A 126 -11.23 -0.05 10.03
C ILE A 126 -10.19 -0.98 9.42
N TYR A 127 -9.50 -0.50 8.40
CA TYR A 127 -8.30 -1.14 7.89
C TYR A 127 -7.10 -0.50 8.57
N SER A 128 -6.21 -1.32 9.13
CA SER A 128 -4.95 -0.86 9.67
C SER A 128 -3.82 -1.66 9.05
N SER A 129 -2.68 -1.01 8.88
CA SER A 129 -1.47 -1.68 8.44
C SER A 129 -0.30 -1.27 9.33
N VAL A 130 0.47 -2.25 9.77
CA VAL A 130 1.56 -2.08 10.73
C VAL A 130 2.82 -2.61 10.07
N LYS A 131 3.68 -1.70 9.63
CA LYS A 131 4.99 -2.04 9.10
C LYS A 131 5.95 -2.29 10.26
N LEU A 132 6.73 -3.34 10.13
CA LEU A 132 7.64 -3.83 11.15
C LEU A 132 9.08 -3.71 10.66
N SER A 133 10.00 -3.52 11.60
CA SER A 133 11.45 -3.51 11.34
C SER A 133 11.94 -4.88 10.87
N GLU A 134 11.39 -5.93 11.47
CA GLU A 134 11.67 -7.33 11.22
C GLU A 134 10.47 -8.17 11.68
N LEU A 135 10.36 -9.40 11.19
CA LEU A 135 9.44 -10.41 11.71
C LEU A 135 10.20 -11.67 12.13
N PRO A 136 9.77 -12.34 13.21
CA PRO A 136 10.25 -13.68 13.52
C PRO A 136 9.89 -14.68 12.41
N ASP A 137 10.74 -15.69 12.22
CA ASP A 137 10.51 -16.77 11.24
C ASP A 137 9.44 -17.79 11.67
N ASP A 138 8.88 -17.65 12.88
CA ASP A 138 7.84 -18.54 13.40
C ASP A 138 6.61 -18.57 12.49
N LYS A 139 6.12 -19.77 12.16
CA LYS A 139 4.94 -19.96 11.31
C LYS A 139 3.67 -19.33 11.90
N ILE A 140 3.54 -19.39 13.22
CA ILE A 140 2.43 -18.83 13.98
C ILE A 140 2.98 -17.79 14.94
N LEU A 141 2.40 -16.59 14.90
CA LEU A 141 2.79 -15.47 15.74
C LEU A 141 1.73 -15.22 16.80
N ASN A 142 2.18 -14.97 18.03
CA ASN A 142 1.34 -14.43 19.09
C ASN A 142 1.30 -12.91 18.97
N LEU A 143 0.12 -12.34 18.78
CA LEU A 143 -0.08 -10.92 18.60
C LEU A 143 -0.85 -10.34 19.79
N ASP A 144 -0.28 -9.31 20.41
CA ASP A 144 -0.98 -8.39 21.32
C ASP A 144 -1.23 -7.08 20.55
N ILE A 145 -2.49 -6.83 20.22
CA ILE A 145 -2.94 -5.72 19.37
C ILE A 145 -3.75 -4.77 20.23
N ARG A 146 -3.32 -3.50 20.28
CA ARG A 146 -3.95 -2.47 21.11
C ARG A 146 -4.29 -1.24 20.28
N TYR A 147 -5.57 -0.94 20.17
CA TYR A 147 -6.03 0.31 19.61
C TYR A 147 -6.13 1.34 20.74
N ASN A 148 -5.01 2.03 20.98
CA ASN A 148 -4.80 2.93 22.12
C ASN A 148 -4.74 4.41 21.73
N ASP A 149 -4.95 4.72 20.45
CA ASP A 149 -4.75 6.05 19.90
C ASP A 149 -5.83 6.41 18.85
N TRP A 150 -6.18 7.70 18.84
CA TRP A 150 -7.11 8.34 17.95
C TRP A 150 -6.37 9.40 17.12
N ASN A 151 -6.25 9.17 15.81
CA ASN A 151 -5.59 10.05 14.82
C ASN A 151 -4.09 10.35 15.05
N GLY A 152 -3.40 9.61 15.90
CA GLY A 152 -2.03 9.91 16.34
C GLY A 152 -1.94 11.02 17.39
N GLU A 153 -3.08 11.56 17.83
CA GLU A 153 -3.14 12.80 18.62
C GLU A 153 -3.66 12.57 20.03
N LYS A 154 -4.64 11.68 20.17
CA LYS A 154 -5.36 11.47 21.42
C LYS A 154 -5.29 10.02 21.86
N LYS A 155 -4.69 9.79 23.03
CA LYS A 155 -4.74 8.49 23.69
C LYS A 155 -6.17 8.11 24.10
N ILE A 156 -6.46 6.83 23.98
CA ILE A 156 -7.71 6.22 24.43
C ILE A 156 -7.46 5.66 25.84
N ASP A 157 -8.21 6.15 26.83
CA ASP A 157 -8.00 5.80 28.25
C ASP A 157 -8.08 4.30 28.53
N VAL A 158 -9.04 3.62 27.89
CA VAL A 158 -9.21 2.16 27.93
C VAL A 158 -9.11 1.65 26.50
N PRO A 159 -7.93 1.18 26.04
CA PRO A 159 -7.75 0.66 24.70
C PRO A 159 -8.65 -0.54 24.41
N TRP A 160 -8.96 -0.75 23.13
CA TRP A 160 -9.42 -2.07 22.70
C TRP A 160 -8.21 -2.98 22.52
N GLU A 161 -8.18 -4.08 23.27
CA GLU A 161 -7.05 -5.01 23.31
C GLU A 161 -7.46 -6.39 22.81
N PHE A 162 -6.59 -7.01 22.01
CA PHE A 162 -6.79 -8.33 21.45
C PHE A 162 -5.52 -9.16 21.61
N GLN A 163 -5.66 -10.35 22.20
CA GLN A 163 -4.63 -11.38 22.20
C GLN A 163 -5.07 -12.51 21.28
N VAL A 164 -4.28 -12.74 20.24
CA VAL A 164 -4.62 -13.65 19.14
C VAL A 164 -3.37 -14.33 18.62
N GLU A 165 -3.57 -15.51 18.02
CA GLU A 165 -2.56 -16.16 17.20
C GLU A 165 -2.91 -15.93 15.74
N ALA A 166 -1.90 -15.70 14.89
CA ALA A 166 -2.08 -15.58 13.45
C ALA A 166 -0.97 -16.32 12.71
N SER A 167 -1.35 -16.99 11.61
CA SER A 167 -0.41 -17.74 10.79
C SER A 167 0.15 -16.87 9.66
N GLN A 168 1.46 -16.99 9.42
CA GLN A 168 2.13 -16.49 8.23
C GLN A 168 2.63 -17.62 7.31
N GLU A 169 2.34 -18.88 7.66
CA GLU A 169 2.89 -20.08 7.01
C GLU A 169 2.66 -20.09 5.49
N GLN A 170 1.41 -19.93 5.05
CA GLN A 170 1.09 -20.01 3.62
C GLN A 170 1.77 -18.89 2.80
N LEU A 171 1.85 -17.66 3.34
CA LEU A 171 2.56 -16.57 2.67
C LEU A 171 4.07 -16.78 2.67
N GLN A 172 4.64 -17.39 3.71
CA GLN A 172 6.05 -17.78 3.74
C GLN A 172 6.37 -18.88 2.71
N GLU A 173 5.43 -19.78 2.44
CA GLU A 173 5.59 -20.82 1.39
C GLU A 173 5.46 -20.23 -0.01
N ASP A 174 4.50 -19.32 -0.22
CA ASP A 174 4.23 -18.74 -1.53
C ASP A 174 5.13 -17.53 -1.88
N ARG A 175 5.93 -17.04 -0.92
CA ARG A 175 6.85 -15.92 -1.18
C ARG A 175 7.98 -16.34 -2.12
N LYS A 176 8.43 -15.38 -2.92
CA LYS A 176 9.64 -15.45 -3.71
C LYS A 176 10.64 -14.45 -3.17
N VAL A 177 11.84 -14.95 -2.88
CA VAL A 177 12.97 -14.13 -2.45
C VAL A 177 14.00 -14.12 -3.57
N PHE A 178 14.30 -12.92 -4.06
CA PHE A 178 15.32 -12.69 -5.08
C PHE A 178 16.53 -12.02 -4.41
N PRO A 179 17.61 -12.75 -4.11
CA PRO A 179 18.83 -12.15 -3.58
C PRO A 179 19.46 -11.26 -4.66
N VAL A 180 19.96 -10.09 -4.26
CA VAL A 180 20.49 -9.07 -5.17
C VAL A 180 21.96 -8.74 -4.86
N GLU A 181 22.25 -8.36 -3.62
CA GLU A 181 23.61 -7.99 -3.14
C GLU A 181 24.33 -6.97 -4.05
N LYS A 182 23.63 -5.89 -4.43
CA LYS A 182 24.15 -4.89 -5.37
C LYS A 182 24.36 -3.53 -4.72
N LYS A 183 25.59 -3.02 -4.85
CA LYS A 183 25.95 -1.64 -4.49
C LYS A 183 25.54 -0.64 -5.58
N VAL A 184 24.92 0.46 -5.16
CA VAL A 184 24.48 1.56 -6.01
C VAL A 184 24.92 2.88 -5.38
N LYS A 185 25.45 3.79 -6.21
CA LYS A 185 25.80 5.15 -5.79
C LYS A 185 24.64 6.09 -6.03
N LEU A 186 24.27 6.86 -5.01
CA LEU A 186 23.27 7.91 -5.07
C LEU A 186 23.86 9.20 -5.66
N LEU A 187 22.99 10.16 -6.00
CA LEU A 187 23.41 11.44 -6.60
C LEU A 187 24.30 12.28 -5.67
N ASP A 188 24.15 12.13 -4.36
CA ASP A 188 24.95 12.80 -3.34
C ASP A 188 26.29 12.08 -3.06
N GLY A 189 26.57 10.99 -3.76
CA GLY A 189 27.77 10.18 -3.62
C GLY A 189 27.71 9.13 -2.51
N GLN A 190 26.62 9.05 -1.74
CA GLN A 190 26.41 7.95 -0.80
C GLN A 190 26.24 6.62 -1.54
N GLU A 191 26.55 5.52 -0.86
CA GLU A 191 26.42 4.17 -1.40
C GLU A 191 25.38 3.40 -0.58
N ILE A 192 24.51 2.70 -1.28
CA ILE A 192 23.55 1.77 -0.70
C ILE A 192 23.81 0.36 -1.25
N THR A 193 23.43 -0.65 -0.49
CA THR A 193 23.40 -2.04 -0.94
C THR A 193 21.95 -2.49 -1.00
N ILE A 194 21.50 -2.91 -2.17
CA ILE A 194 20.23 -3.61 -2.35
C ILE A 194 20.47 -5.07 -1.94
N GLU A 195 19.81 -5.53 -0.88
CA GLU A 195 19.98 -6.87 -0.31
C GLU A 195 19.19 -7.87 -1.13
N GLU A 196 17.88 -7.66 -1.17
CA GLU A 196 16.93 -8.60 -1.77
C GLU A 196 15.62 -7.92 -2.22
N VAL A 197 14.87 -8.65 -3.04
CA VAL A 197 13.47 -8.35 -3.35
C VAL A 197 12.62 -9.52 -2.87
N VAL A 198 11.65 -9.24 -2.00
CA VAL A 198 10.69 -10.22 -1.49
C VAL A 198 9.34 -9.96 -2.14
N SER A 199 8.76 -10.96 -2.77
CA SER A 199 7.48 -10.86 -3.46
C SER A 199 6.54 -11.94 -2.97
N THR A 200 5.39 -11.52 -2.44
CA THR A 200 4.31 -12.38 -1.98
C THR A 200 3.09 -12.21 -2.89
N PRO A 201 2.09 -13.10 -2.79
CA PRO A 201 0.80 -12.91 -3.44
C PRO A 201 0.11 -11.56 -3.17
N ILE A 202 0.49 -10.85 -2.10
CA ILE A 202 -0.12 -9.60 -1.66
C ILE A 202 0.72 -8.39 -2.06
N SER A 203 2.05 -8.48 -2.07
CA SER A 203 2.92 -7.32 -2.27
C SER A 203 4.31 -7.70 -2.76
N THR A 204 5.09 -6.67 -3.11
CA THR A 204 6.52 -6.80 -3.31
C THR A 204 7.24 -5.73 -2.49
N THR A 205 8.31 -6.12 -1.79
CA THR A 205 9.19 -5.25 -1.02
C THR A 205 10.63 -5.36 -1.53
N ILE A 206 11.30 -4.23 -1.67
CA ILE A 206 12.73 -4.13 -1.95
C ILE A 206 13.43 -3.71 -0.67
N TYR A 207 14.38 -4.51 -0.21
CA TYR A 207 15.17 -4.26 0.99
C TYR A 207 16.57 -3.76 0.63
N PHE A 208 16.99 -2.71 1.31
CA PHE A 208 18.31 -2.11 1.11
C PHE A 208 18.83 -1.45 2.37
N HIS A 209 20.15 -1.34 2.45
CA HIS A 209 20.82 -0.72 3.58
C HIS A 209 21.95 0.22 3.13
N SER A 210 22.47 1.00 4.08
CA SER A 210 23.59 1.91 3.91
C SER A 210 24.46 1.94 5.16
N GLU A 211 25.73 2.28 5.00
CA GLU A 211 26.66 2.45 6.14
C GLU A 211 26.38 3.72 6.94
N LYS A 212 25.74 4.72 6.31
CA LYS A 212 25.39 6.01 6.91
C LYS A 212 23.90 6.25 6.78
N SER A 213 23.33 7.00 7.72
CA SER A 213 21.92 7.40 7.71
C SER A 213 21.54 8.06 6.39
N LEU A 214 20.44 7.61 5.79
CA LEU A 214 19.86 8.19 4.58
C LEU A 214 18.71 9.13 4.93
N LEU A 215 18.42 10.06 4.01
CA LEU A 215 17.19 10.83 4.04
C LEU A 215 16.10 10.10 3.24
N ASN A 216 14.86 10.18 3.72
CA ASN A 216 13.70 9.42 3.22
C ASN A 216 13.38 9.64 1.72
N GLU A 217 13.82 10.77 1.15
CA GLU A 217 13.53 11.14 -0.25
C GLU A 217 14.56 10.61 -1.25
N ALA A 218 15.60 9.90 -0.79
CA ALA A 218 16.81 9.72 -1.58
C ALA A 218 16.73 8.63 -2.65
N LEU A 219 15.74 7.72 -2.62
CA LEU A 219 15.78 6.55 -3.50
C LEU A 219 14.42 5.96 -3.87
N HIS A 220 14.22 5.82 -5.17
CA HIS A 220 13.11 5.11 -5.79
C HIS A 220 13.64 3.90 -6.55
N PHE A 221 12.75 3.00 -6.93
CA PHE A 221 13.08 1.86 -7.81
C PHE A 221 12.03 1.70 -8.90
N LYS A 222 12.39 0.97 -9.95
CA LYS A 222 11.45 0.40 -10.91
C LYS A 222 11.75 -1.07 -11.06
N ILE A 223 10.72 -1.90 -11.14
CA ILE A 223 10.83 -3.28 -11.59
C ILE A 223 10.22 -3.36 -12.98
N HIS A 224 10.97 -3.86 -13.95
CA HIS A 224 10.52 -4.10 -15.31
C HIS A 224 10.44 -5.61 -15.58
N SER A 225 9.34 -6.06 -16.18
CA SER A 225 9.23 -7.43 -16.68
C SER A 225 9.78 -7.54 -18.10
N VAL A 226 10.19 -8.75 -18.48
CA VAL A 226 10.56 -9.07 -19.87
C VAL A 226 9.40 -8.89 -20.86
N THR A 227 8.15 -8.85 -20.39
CA THR A 227 6.96 -8.60 -21.22
C THR A 227 6.65 -7.11 -21.40
N GLY A 228 7.45 -6.22 -20.81
CA GLY A 228 7.32 -4.77 -20.94
C GLY A 228 6.45 -4.09 -19.89
N GLU A 229 6.01 -4.82 -18.85
CA GLU A 229 5.33 -4.20 -17.70
C GLU A 229 6.36 -3.52 -16.80
N SER A 230 5.97 -2.42 -16.16
CA SER A 230 6.84 -1.60 -15.32
C SER A 230 6.09 -1.14 -14.08
N TRP A 231 6.71 -1.31 -12.91
CA TRP A 231 6.14 -0.94 -11.63
C TRP A 231 7.09 0.00 -10.87
N PRO A 232 6.67 1.24 -10.57
CA PRO A 232 7.47 2.20 -9.81
C PRO A 232 7.30 2.00 -8.30
N PHE A 233 8.40 2.19 -7.57
CA PHE A 233 8.52 2.08 -6.12
C PHE A 233 9.06 3.40 -5.59
N ASN A 234 8.17 4.26 -5.08
CA ASN A 234 8.51 5.68 -4.84
C ASN A 234 8.49 6.10 -3.37
N VAL A 235 8.13 5.21 -2.44
CA VAL A 235 7.95 5.57 -1.02
C VAL A 235 8.73 4.59 -0.15
N ALA A 236 9.99 4.93 0.10
CA ALA A 236 10.81 4.22 1.06
C ALA A 236 10.31 4.48 2.50
N TYR A 237 10.65 3.58 3.40
CA TYR A 237 10.43 3.75 4.83
C TYR A 237 11.57 3.11 5.61
N PRO A 238 12.02 3.73 6.72
CA PRO A 238 13.09 3.18 7.53
C PRO A 238 12.59 1.93 8.26
N LEU A 239 13.48 0.96 8.41
CA LEU A 239 13.28 -0.26 9.18
C LEU A 239 13.99 -0.21 10.53
N ASN A 240 14.77 0.84 10.79
CA ASN A 240 15.46 1.06 12.06
C ASN A 240 15.62 2.55 12.38
N GLU A 241 15.88 2.86 13.65
CA GLU A 241 16.02 4.24 14.14
C GLU A 241 17.29 4.94 13.64
N GLU A 242 18.31 4.17 13.24
CA GLU A 242 19.54 4.73 12.68
C GLU A 242 19.39 5.16 11.22
N TYR A 243 18.24 4.89 10.59
CA TYR A 243 17.96 5.20 9.17
C TYR A 243 19.00 4.59 8.22
N THR A 244 19.50 3.40 8.57
CA THR A 244 20.49 2.64 7.77
C THR A 244 19.89 1.43 7.09
N LYS A 245 18.69 0.99 7.47
CA LYS A 245 17.93 -0.09 6.84
C LYS A 245 16.59 0.43 6.35
N TRP A 246 16.19 0.00 5.16
CA TRP A 246 15.04 0.56 4.47
C TRP A 246 14.28 -0.49 3.68
N GLY A 247 12.98 -0.29 3.57
CA GLY A 247 12.11 -1.01 2.64
C GLY A 247 11.44 -0.05 1.67
N VAL A 248 11.24 -0.47 0.41
CA VAL A 248 10.28 0.15 -0.50
C VAL A 248 9.28 -0.90 -0.92
N ARG A 249 8.00 -0.63 -0.71
CA ARG A 249 6.94 -1.62 -0.89
C ARG A 249 5.90 -1.15 -1.89
N LEU A 250 5.43 -2.08 -2.72
CA LEU A 250 4.28 -1.92 -3.59
C LEU A 250 3.29 -3.04 -3.33
N ASP A 251 2.09 -2.67 -2.90
CA ASP A 251 0.98 -3.60 -2.70
C ASP A 251 0.38 -4.03 -4.05
N ALA A 252 -0.26 -5.20 -4.07
CA ALA A 252 -0.89 -5.81 -5.24
C ALA A 252 0.08 -6.12 -6.41
N LEU A 253 1.34 -6.41 -6.10
CA LEU A 253 2.33 -6.88 -7.07
C LEU A 253 2.94 -8.21 -6.61
N TYR A 254 2.70 -9.29 -7.36
CA TYR A 254 3.33 -10.59 -7.16
C TYR A 254 4.17 -10.98 -8.39
N LEU A 255 5.48 -11.14 -8.20
CA LEU A 255 6.45 -11.38 -9.26
C LEU A 255 6.50 -12.86 -9.65
N THR A 256 5.49 -13.34 -10.39
CA THR A 256 5.39 -14.76 -10.79
C THR A 256 6.21 -15.15 -12.01
N GLY A 257 6.69 -14.18 -12.78
CA GLY A 257 7.47 -14.35 -14.00
C GLY A 257 8.86 -14.95 -13.76
N LYS A 258 9.57 -15.23 -14.86
CA LYS A 258 10.90 -15.85 -14.82
C LYS A 258 11.99 -14.85 -14.46
N SER A 259 12.01 -13.71 -15.17
CA SER A 259 13.04 -12.69 -15.04
C SER A 259 12.44 -11.30 -15.04
N TYR A 260 13.08 -10.42 -14.28
CA TYR A 260 12.79 -9.00 -14.18
C TYR A 260 14.10 -8.20 -14.13
N GLU A 261 13.98 -6.90 -14.35
CA GLU A 261 15.06 -5.93 -14.16
C GLU A 261 14.68 -4.97 -13.03
N LEU A 262 15.49 -4.93 -11.99
CA LEU A 262 15.42 -3.94 -10.92
C LEU A 262 16.31 -2.75 -11.27
N ILE A 263 15.71 -1.57 -11.32
CA ILE A 263 16.38 -0.35 -11.76
C ILE A 263 16.32 0.67 -10.62
N PRO A 264 17.46 1.03 -9.99
CA PRO A 264 17.49 2.10 -9.01
C PRO A 264 17.34 3.45 -9.71
N VAL A 265 16.44 4.30 -9.22
CA VAL A 265 16.14 5.61 -9.81
C VAL A 265 16.13 6.71 -8.76
N ALA A 266 16.60 7.89 -9.16
CA ALA A 266 16.51 9.09 -8.36
C ALA A 266 15.07 9.59 -8.28
N ALA A 267 14.79 10.49 -7.33
CA ALA A 267 13.48 11.12 -7.17
C ALA A 267 12.98 11.85 -8.44
N ASN A 268 13.89 12.39 -9.25
CA ASN A 268 13.58 13.02 -10.53
C ASN A 268 13.36 12.02 -11.70
N GLY A 269 13.48 10.72 -11.43
CA GLY A 269 13.29 9.64 -12.39
C GLY A 269 14.53 9.18 -13.15
N SER A 270 15.70 9.81 -12.98
CA SER A 270 16.94 9.39 -13.64
C SER A 270 17.48 8.09 -13.04
N GLU A 271 18.00 7.19 -13.87
CA GLU A 271 18.61 5.94 -13.42
C GLU A 271 19.93 6.19 -12.69
N LEU A 272 20.14 5.49 -11.57
CA LEU A 272 21.31 5.63 -10.69
C LEU A 272 22.38 4.56 -10.92
N GLY A 273 22.14 3.63 -11.84
CA GLY A 273 23.04 2.54 -12.14
C GLY A 273 22.45 1.60 -13.17
N SER A 274 23.22 0.59 -13.55
CA SER A 274 22.74 -0.46 -14.45
C SER A 274 21.60 -1.25 -13.81
N ALA A 275 20.63 -1.63 -14.64
CA ALA A 275 19.59 -2.58 -14.27
C ALA A 275 20.21 -3.87 -13.69
N VAL A 276 19.59 -4.38 -12.64
CA VAL A 276 19.96 -5.64 -11.99
C VAL A 276 18.95 -6.70 -12.39
N LYS A 277 19.40 -7.76 -13.06
CA LYS A 277 18.54 -8.89 -13.36
C LYS A 277 18.15 -9.59 -12.05
N ILE A 278 16.87 -9.78 -11.80
CA ILE A 278 16.33 -10.58 -10.70
C ILE A 278 15.45 -11.69 -11.27
N GLY A 279 15.57 -12.91 -10.72
CA GLY A 279 14.95 -14.12 -11.29
C GLY A 279 15.82 -14.83 -12.34
N ASP A 280 15.30 -15.96 -12.84
CA ASP A 280 15.98 -16.93 -13.72
C ASP A 280 15.92 -16.55 -15.20
#